data_AF-A0A383ET94-F1
#
_entry.id   AF-A0A383ET94-F1
#
_cell.length_a   1.000
_cell.length_b   1.000
_cell.length_c   1.000
_cell.angle_alpha   90.00
_cell.angle_beta   90.00
_cell.angle_gamma   90.00
#
_symmetry.space_group_name_H-M   'P 1'
#
loop_
_entity.id
_entity.type
_entity.pdbx_description
1 polymer ?
#
loop_
_entity_poly.entity_id
_entity_poly.type
_entity_poly.pdbx_seq_one_letter_code
_entity_poly.pdbx_strand_id
1 'polypeptide(L)' 'KIIFHEWYNNNLLFAKVKMQIGWSYNWHTWSYINVTPELEGMWKIIVTDTLNIRYDSLSFNIKDISLQ' A
#
# COMPACT_ATOMS: atom_id res chain seq x y z
N LYS A 1 -18.41 2.42 0.12
CA LYS A 1 -17.68 1.70 -0.95
C LYS A 1 -16.49 0.98 -0.31
N ILE A 2 -16.01 -0.12 -0.89
CA ILE A 2 -14.84 -0.85 -0.36
C ILE A 2 -13.67 -0.63 -1.32
N ILE A 3 -12.53 -0.23 -0.78
CA ILE A 3 -11.26 -0.15 -1.49
C ILE A 3 -10.21 -0.99 -0.77
N PHE A 4 -9.14 -1.30 -1.46
CA PHE A 4 -8.00 -2.02 -0.92
C PHE A 4 -6.73 -1.21 -1.12
N HIS A 5 -5.92 -1.11 -0.08
CA HIS A 5 -4.53 -0.72 -0.21
C HIS A 5 -3.70 -2.00 -0.31
N GLU A 6 -3.17 -2.26 -1.49
CA GLU A 6 -2.33 -3.43 -1.77
C GLU A 6 -0.86 -3.00 -1.70
N TRP A 7 -0.18 -3.49 -0.68
CA TRP A 7 1.23 -3.22 -0.41
C TRP A 7 2.07 -4.33 -1.03
N TYR A 8 2.99 -3.96 -1.89
CA TYR A 8 3.94 -4.85 -2.54
C TYR A 8 5.36 -4.51 -2.08
N ASN A 9 6.16 -5.52 -1.76
CA ASN A 9 7.60 -5.42 -1.57
C ASN A 9 8.27 -6.25 -2.66
N ASN A 10 9.16 -5.64 -3.45
CA ASN A 10 9.88 -6.29 -4.53
C ASN A 10 8.95 -7.06 -5.50
N ASN A 11 7.82 -6.43 -5.86
CA ASN A 11 6.73 -6.95 -6.71
C ASN A 11 5.92 -8.12 -6.13
N LEU A 12 6.18 -8.56 -4.89
CA LEU A 12 5.38 -9.55 -4.18
C LEU A 12 4.32 -8.86 -3.32
N LEU A 13 3.07 -9.33 -3.38
CA LEU A 13 2.00 -8.81 -2.52
C LEU A 13 2.32 -9.16 -1.07
N PHE A 14 2.61 -8.14 -0.27
CA PHE A 14 2.95 -8.24 1.14
C PHE A 14 1.70 -8.17 2.02
N ALA A 15 0.83 -7.19 1.76
CA ALA A 15 -0.40 -7.00 2.52
C ALA A 15 -1.52 -6.43 1.65
N LYS A 16 -2.76 -6.83 1.94
CA LYS A 16 -3.97 -6.28 1.31
C LYS A 16 -4.92 -5.77 2.40
N VAL A 17 -4.99 -4.46 2.56
CA VAL A 17 -5.77 -3.82 3.63
C VAL A 17 -7.12 -3.38 3.08
N LYS A 18 -8.20 -3.98 3.59
CA LYS A 18 -9.58 -3.62 3.23
C LYS A 18 -9.99 -2.33 3.94
N MET A 19 -10.39 -1.31 3.19
CA MET A 19 -10.91 -0.05 3.72
C MET A 19 -12.37 0.12 3.32
N GLN A 20 -13.21 0.49 4.28
CA GLN A 20 -14.59 0.87 4.03
C GLN A 20 -14.67 2.40 3.97
N ILE A 21 -14.87 2.95 2.77
CA ILE A 21 -15.07 4.38 2.58
C ILE A 21 -16.55 4.73 2.75
N GLY A 22 -16.81 5.83 3.45
CA GLY A 22 -18.15 6.40 3.67
C GLY A 22 -18.77 6.97 2.39
N TRP A 23 -19.91 7.65 2.54
CA TRP A 23 -20.71 8.15 1.40
C TRP A 23 -20.25 9.49 0.81
N SER A 24 -19.18 10.08 1.34
CA SER A 24 -18.66 11.35 0.84
C SER A 24 -18.00 11.19 -0.53
N TYR A 25 -18.26 12.14 -1.44
CA TYR A 25 -17.57 12.23 -2.73
C TYR A 25 -16.05 12.37 -2.56
N ASN A 26 -15.62 13.10 -1.52
CA ASN A 26 -14.22 13.22 -1.12
C ASN A 26 -13.98 12.39 0.13
N TRP A 27 -13.04 11.46 0.07
CA TRP A 27 -12.69 10.58 1.19
C TRP A 27 -11.18 10.56 1.40
N HIS A 28 -10.79 10.42 2.65
CA HIS A 28 -9.41 10.16 3.05
C HIS A 28 -9.39 8.86 3.84
N THR A 29 -8.40 8.03 3.58
CA THR A 29 -8.16 6.79 4.30
C THR A 29 -6.67 6.51 4.34
N TRP A 30 -6.21 5.82 5.37
CA TRP A 30 -4.80 5.50 5.55
C TRP A 30 -4.64 4.04 5.97
N SER A 31 -3.56 3.44 5.50
CA SER A 31 -3.04 2.18 6.02
C SER A 31 -1.55 2.37 6.26
N TYR A 32 -0.99 1.64 7.20
CA TYR A 32 0.44 1.62 7.45
C TYR A 32 0.91 0.16 7.59
N ILE A 33 2.20 -0.03 7.35
CA ILE A 33 2.91 -1.28 7.60
C ILE A 33 4.16 -0.97 8.42
N ASN A 34 4.60 -1.93 9.23
CA ASN A 34 5.89 -1.83 9.91
C ASN A 34 6.95 -2.49 9.01
N VAL A 35 8.03 -1.76 8.72
CA VAL A 35 9.13 -2.24 7.88
C VAL A 35 10.34 -2.47 8.78
N THR A 36 10.80 -3.72 8.87
CA THR A 36 12.03 -4.12 9.56
C THR A 36 13.20 -4.11 8.56
N PRO A 37 14.47 -4.14 9.02
CA PRO A 37 15.64 -4.17 8.13
C PRO A 37 15.59 -5.25 7.05
N GLU A 38 15.05 -6.43 7.35
CA GLU A 38 14.93 -7.56 6.41
C GLU A 38 13.90 -7.30 5.29
N LEU A 39 13.10 -6.25 5.42
CA LEU A 39 12.05 -5.85 4.48
C LEU A 39 12.42 -4.60 3.66
N GLU A 40 13.72 -4.32 3.54
CA GLU A 40 14.21 -3.30 2.63
C GLU A 40 13.86 -3.59 1.16
N GLY A 41 14.03 -2.56 0.33
CA GLY A 41 13.85 -2.64 -1.11
C GLY A 41 12.67 -1.82 -1.64
N MET A 42 12.22 -2.20 -2.83
CA MET A 42 11.25 -1.44 -3.60
C MET A 42 9.84 -1.73 -3.10
N TRP A 43 9.22 -0.72 -2.52
CA TRP A 43 7.83 -0.75 -2.10
C TRP A 43 6.92 -0.11 -3.15
N LYS A 44 5.74 -0.70 -3.31
CA LYS A 44 4.68 -0.16 -4.17
C LYS A 44 3.34 -0.34 -3.48
N ILE A 45 2.56 0.71 -3.41
CA ILE A 45 1.16 0.66 -2.99
C ILE A 45 0.29 0.82 -4.23
N ILE A 46 -0.74 0.00 -4.35
CA ILE A 46 -1.78 0.12 -5.36
C ILE A 46 -3.12 0.24 -4.64
N VAL A 47 -3.93 1.23 -5.04
CA VAL A 47 -5.28 1.39 -4.52
C VAL A 47 -6.26 0.80 -5.52
N THR A 48 -7.01 -0.22 -5.11
CA THR A 48 -8.00 -0.92 -5.95
C THR A 48 -9.38 -0.96 -5.28
N ASP A 49 -10.45 -1.30 -6.00
CA ASP A 49 -11.73 -1.66 -5.40
C ASP A 49 -12.07 -3.15 -5.57
N THR A 50 -13.27 -3.53 -5.14
CA THR A 50 -13.79 -4.91 -5.23
C THR A 50 -13.96 -5.42 -6.66
N LEU A 51 -13.94 -4.54 -7.67
CA LEU A 51 -13.97 -4.90 -9.09
C LEU A 51 -12.57 -4.90 -9.71
N ASN A 52 -11.52 -4.79 -8.89
CA ASN A 52 -10.12 -4.65 -9.29
C ASN A 52 -9.85 -3.39 -10.15
N ILE A 53 -10.70 -2.37 -10.07
CA ILE A 53 -10.43 -1.07 -10.69
C ILE A 53 -9.31 -0.41 -9.90
N ARG A 54 -8.22 -0.04 -10.58
CA ARG A 54 -7.11 0.70 -10.00
C ARG A 54 -7.41 2.20 -10.00
N TYR A 55 -7.33 2.81 -8.82
CA TYR A 55 -7.47 4.26 -8.65
C TYR A 55 -6.13 4.96 -8.80
N ASP A 56 -5.11 4.47 -8.11
CA ASP A 56 -3.79 5.09 -8.11
C ASP A 56 -2.70 4.11 -7.63
N SER A 57 -1.45 4.57 -7.65
CA SER A 57 -0.31 3.89 -7.04
C SER A 57 0.80 4.84 -6.65
N LEU A 58 1.58 4.44 -5.66
CA LEU A 58 2.84 5.09 -5.29
C LEU A 58 3.93 4.04 -5.19
N SER A 59 5.13 4.36 -5.67
CA SER A 59 6.32 3.52 -5.51
C SER A 59 7.44 4.30 -4.83
N PHE A 60 8.15 3.67 -3.90
CA PHE A 60 9.30 4.25 -3.22
C PHE A 60 10.27 3.15 -2.78
N ASN A 61 11.51 3.52 -2.52
CA ASN A 61 12.55 2.60 -2.05
C ASN A 61 12.81 2.86 -0.57
N ILE A 62 12.82 1.80 0.24
CA ILE A 62 13.28 1.85 1.63
C ILE A 62 14.62 1.13 1.70
N LYS A 63 15.60 1.75 2.35
CA LYS A 63 16.93 1.16 2.57
C LYS A 63 17.23 1.20 4.06
N ASP A 64 17.86 0.15 4.57
CA ASP A 64 18.48 0.24 5.88
C ASP A 64 19.78 1.05 5.76
N ILE A 65 19.93 2.05 6.63
CA ILE A 65 21.10 2.94 6.68
C ILE A 65 22.09 2.44 7.74
N SER A 66 21.70 1.48 8.59
CA SER A 66 22.56 0.93 9.65
C SER A 66 23.72 0.07 9.12
N LEU A 67 23.66 -0.33 7.84
CA LEU A 67 24.68 -1.11 7.14
C LEU A 67 25.61 -0.26 6.25
N GLN A 68 25.48 1.08 6.29
CA GLN A 68 26.38 2.03 5.63
C GLN A 68 27.47 2.54 6.58
#